data_AF-A0A3N1PZI1-F1
#
_entry.id   AF-A0A3N1PZI1-F1
#
_cell.length_a   1.000
_cell.length_b   1.000
_cell.length_c   1.000
_cell.angle_alpha   90.00
_cell.angle_beta   90.00
_cell.angle_gamma   90.00
#
_symmetry.space_group_name_H-M   'P 1'
#
loop_
_entity.id
_entity.type
_entity.pdbx_description
1 polymer ?
#
loop_
_entity_poly.entity_id
_entity_poly.type
_entity_poly.pdbx_seq_one_letter_code
_entity_poly.pdbx_strand_id
1 'polypeptide(L)' 'MNAARSTWKFTVDATDDQGRRGRHRGLVDSHSEAAARQGVIESVQAAGYRPCGPVKLTPKRT' A
#
# COMPACT_ATOMS: atom_id res chain seq x y z
N MET A 1 -19.24 -14.56 6.83
CA MET A 1 -18.33 -15.18 5.84
C MET A 1 -16.94 -14.56 6.03
N ASN A 2 -15.97 -15.33 6.51
CA ASN A 2 -14.61 -14.84 6.73
C ASN A 2 -13.88 -14.93 5.38
N ALA A 3 -13.90 -13.85 4.59
CA ALA A 3 -13.19 -13.83 3.31
C ALA A 3 -11.70 -14.12 3.56
N ALA A 4 -11.15 -15.09 2.84
CA ALA A 4 -9.73 -15.44 2.96
C ALA A 4 -8.89 -14.16 2.76
N ARG A 5 -8.08 -13.80 3.76
CA ARG A 5 -7.18 -12.66 3.67
C ARG A 5 -5.92 -13.10 2.93
N SER A 6 -5.57 -12.37 1.88
CA SER A 6 -4.32 -12.55 1.16
C SER A 6 -3.33 -11.50 1.61
N THR A 7 -2.07 -11.89 1.78
CA THR A 7 -0.98 -10.94 2.01
C THR A 7 -0.45 -10.44 0.68
N TRP A 8 -0.34 -9.12 0.53
CA TRP A 8 0.19 -8.46 -0.66
C TRP A 8 1.47 -7.72 -0.32
N LYS A 9 2.51 -7.91 -1.12
CA LYS A 9 3.67 -7.01 -1.14
C LYS A 9 3.28 -5.75 -1.90
N PHE A 10 3.50 -4.58 -1.30
CA PHE A 10 3.23 -3.31 -1.97
C PHE A 10 4.51 -2.51 -2.21
N THR A 11 4.48 -1.69 -3.26
CA THR A 11 5.46 -0.63 -3.49
C THR A 11 4.73 0.59 -4.05
N VAL A 12 4.98 1.76 -3.48
CA VAL A 12 4.38 3.03 -3.90
C VAL A 12 5.39 4.15 -3.75
N ASP A 13 5.47 5.03 -4.74
CA ASP A 13 6.24 6.26 -4.62
C ASP A 13 5.33 7.33 -3.98
N ALA A 14 5.83 7.99 -2.94
CA ALA A 14 5.10 9.00 -2.18
C ALA A 14 5.99 10.20 -1.89
N THR A 15 5.37 11.34 -1.62
CA THR A 15 6.06 12.61 -1.30
C THR A 15 5.70 13.03 0.11
N ASP A 16 6.67 13.47 0.92
CA ASP A 16 6.37 14.07 2.22
C ASP A 16 5.85 15.52 2.08
N ASP A 17 5.52 16.14 3.21
CA ASP A 17 5.07 17.54 3.30
C ASP A 17 6.15 18.55 2.87
N GLN A 18 7.43 18.16 2.89
CA GLN A 18 8.56 18.96 2.42
C GLN A 18 8.84 18.80 0.92
N GLY A 19 8.05 17.99 0.20
CA GLY A 19 8.24 17.76 -1.23
C GLY A 19 9.30 16.71 -1.57
N ARG A 20 9.85 16.01 -0.57
CA ARG A 20 10.84 14.95 -0.78
C ARG A 20 10.14 13.66 -1.21
N ARG A 21 10.58 13.12 -2.35
CA ARG A 21 10.08 11.86 -2.89
C ARG A 21 10.79 10.68 -2.24
N GLY A 22 10.00 9.70 -1.81
CA GLY A 22 10.46 8.44 -1.25
C GLY A 22 9.68 7.26 -1.82
N ARG A 23 10.30 6.08 -1.77
CA ARG A 23 9.65 4.81 -2.16
C ARG A 23 9.27 4.03 -0.91
N HIS A 24 7.98 3.80 -0.71
CA HIS A 24 7.43 3.02 0.39
C HIS A 24 7.17 1.59 -0.07
N ARG A 25 7.58 0.63 0.74
CA ARG A 25 7.40 -0.80 0.47
C ARG A 25 7.04 -1.53 1.75
N GLY A 26 6.23 -2.57 1.64
CA GLY A 26 5.79 -3.32 2.81
C GLY A 26 4.85 -4.45 2.46
N LEU A 27 4.15 -4.94 3.47
CA LEU A 27 3.11 -5.95 3.36
C LEU A 27 1.78 -5.35 3.81
N VAL A 28 0.69 -5.77 3.16
CA VAL A 28 -0.68 -5.45 3.55
C VAL A 28 -1.53 -6.72 3.46
N ASP A 29 -2.29 -7.01 4.51
CA ASP A 29 -3.26 -8.11 4.50
C ASP A 29 -4.63 -7.58 4.10
N SER A 30 -5.24 -8.19 3.09
CA SER A 30 -6.55 -7.76 2.59
C SER A 30 -7.26 -8.86 1.83
N HIS A 31 -8.59 -8.79 1.83
CA HIS A 31 -9.46 -9.77 1.18
C HIS A 31 -9.58 -9.57 -0.34
N SER A 32 -9.09 -8.45 -0.89
CA SER A 32 -9.06 -8.16 -2.33
C SER A 32 -7.89 -7.21 -2.67
N GLU A 33 -7.48 -7.15 -3.94
CA GLU A 33 -6.46 -6.20 -4.40
C GLU A 33 -6.94 -4.74 -4.20
N ALA A 34 -8.22 -4.46 -4.46
CA ALA A 34 -8.77 -3.11 -4.29
C ALA A 34 -8.70 -2.65 -2.82
N ALA A 35 -9.06 -3.54 -1.88
CA ALA A 35 -8.93 -3.27 -0.45
C ALA A 35 -7.46 -3.11 -0.03
N ALA A 36 -6.56 -3.95 -0.54
CA ALA A 36 -5.12 -3.82 -0.30
C ALA A 36 -4.58 -2.46 -0.77
N ARG A 37 -5.02 -2.01 -1.94
CA ARG A 37 -4.62 -0.71 -2.51
C ARG A 37 -5.09 0.45 -1.65
N GLN A 38 -6.35 0.44 -1.21
CA GLN A 38 -6.85 1.48 -0.30
C GLN A 38 -6.12 1.47 1.03
N GLY A 39 -5.92 0.30 1.64
CA GLY A 39 -5.18 0.21 2.91
C GLY A 39 -3.74 0.73 2.81
N VAL A 40 -3.05 0.50 1.68
CA VAL A 40 -1.72 1.08 1.44
C VAL A 40 -1.79 2.60 1.33
N ILE A 41 -2.75 3.15 0.59
CA ILE A 41 -2.92 4.61 0.45
C ILE A 41 -3.17 5.26 1.82
N GLU A 42 -4.10 4.70 2.59
CA GLU A 42 -4.45 5.19 3.93
C GLU A 42 -3.25 5.11 4.88
N SER A 43 -2.51 4.01 4.87
CA SER A 43 -1.33 3.83 5.71
C SER A 43 -0.21 4.82 5.37
N VAL A 44 0.03 5.08 4.07
CA VAL A 44 1.03 6.04 3.61
C VAL A 44 0.63 7.47 3.99
N GLN A 45 -0.65 7.81 3.85
CA GLN A 45 -1.20 9.11 4.27
C GLN A 45 -1.12 9.31 5.79
N ALA A 46 -1.45 8.28 6.58
CA ALA A 46 -1.32 8.31 8.03
C ALA A 46 0.14 8.49 8.51
N ALA A 47 1.11 8.02 7.72
CA ALA A 47 2.53 8.23 7.97
C ALA A 47 3.04 9.63 7.55
N GLY A 48 2.17 10.51 7.05
CA GLY A 48 2.52 11.87 6.63
C GLY A 48 2.99 12.00 5.18
N TYR A 49 2.82 10.94 4.37
CA TYR A 49 3.23 10.93 2.96
C TYR A 49 2.03 10.97 2.02
N ARG A 50 2.17 11.61 0.87
CA ARG A 50 1.15 11.64 -0.20
C ARG A 50 1.57 10.71 -1.34
N PRO A 51 0.82 9.63 -1.63
CA PRO A 51 1.08 8.79 -2.80
C PRO A 51 1.08 9.64 -4.08
N CYS A 52 2.13 9.55 -4.88
CA CYS A 52 2.29 10.33 -6.11
C CYS A 52 2.47 9.45 -7.36
N GLY A 53 2.27 8.15 -7.22
CA GLY A 53 2.34 7.17 -8.31
C GLY A 53 1.43 5.97 -8.07
N PRO A 54 1.32 5.05 -9.03
CA PRO A 54 0.49 3.86 -8.88
C PRO A 54 1.04 2.93 -7.79
N VAL A 55 0.15 2.44 -6.92
CA VAL A 55 0.48 1.38 -5.96
C VAL A 55 0.66 0.07 -6.73
N LYS A 56 1.87 -0.49 -6.71
CA LYS A 56 2.16 -1.83 -7.23
C LYS A 56 1.88 -2.83 -6.14
N LEU A 57 1.00 -3.80 -6.42
CA LEU A 57 0.68 -4.90 -5.53
C LEU A 57 1.11 -6.21 -6.16
N THR A 58 1.71 -7.09 -5.35
CA THR A 58 2.07 -8.44 -5.76
C THR A 58 1.60 -9.41 -4.69
N PRO A 59 0.71 -10.37 -5.00
CA PRO A 59 0.25 -11.32 -4.02
C PRO A 59 1.45 -12.15 -3.54
N LYS A 60 1.62 -12.24 -2.23
CA LYS A 60 2.58 -13.17 -1.64
C LYS A 60 1.93 -14.55 -1.71
N ARG A 61 2.36 -15.38 -2.65
CA ARG A 61 2.03 -16.82 -2.59
C ARG A 61 2.58 -17.33 -1.27
N THR A 62 1.67 -17.77 -0.40
CA THR A 62 1.97 -18.61 0.78
C THR A 62 2.59 -19.91 0.34
#